data_AF-A0A1H4C8D2-F1
#
_entry.id   AF-A0A1H4C8D2-F1
#
_cell.length_a   1.000
_cell.length_b   1.000
_cell.length_c   1.000
_cell.angle_alpha   90.00
_cell.angle_beta   90.00
_cell.angle_gamma   90.00
#
_symmetry.space_group_name_H-M   'P 1'
#
loop_
_entity.id
_entity.type
_entity.pdbx_description
1 polymer ?
#
loop_
_entity_poly.entity_id
_entity_poly.type
_entity_poly.pdbx_seq_one_letter_code
_entity_poly.pdbx_strand_id
1 'polypeptide(L)'
;MGLKETFEKQGGMNLIKQYARAGVLGTAIGEFLLLGKSRIALEILRLSTQLKTKQKLEKKYRYVLEGFDRKYDDSLPHESSKKVWICWFQGMEQAPELVKKCYESINVNLSDREIILITSENMKQYVQFPEYIMNKWKSGVITNTHLTDLLRLELLIKYGGLWLDATVFCSEQECDIPEYFFNSELFFYQSLKPGRDGKSTYISSWLMSAKTNNKVLMATRELCYEYWKREKQMLDYFLLHDFFSIVLDRYPEEWKKVVPRDNATPHILLLRLFDLYDGDNWKAIKGQTPFHKLSYKFNKIEEQKQDTFYKTVILKY
;
A
#
# COMPACT_ATOMS: atom_id res chain seq x y z
N MET A 1 -15.10 -14.45 22.83
CA MET A 1 -15.52 -14.27 21.42
C MET A 1 -15.93 -15.62 20.86
N GLY A 2 -17.15 -15.71 20.33
CA GLY A 2 -17.67 -16.95 19.71
C GLY A 2 -17.00 -17.26 18.37
N LEU A 3 -17.16 -18.50 17.88
CA LEU A 3 -16.71 -18.91 16.54
C LEU A 3 -17.36 -18.06 15.44
N LYS A 4 -18.65 -17.75 15.60
CA LYS A 4 -19.41 -16.93 14.65
C LYS A 4 -18.89 -15.48 14.55
N GLU A 5 -18.64 -14.83 15.69
CA GLU A 5 -18.08 -13.47 15.72
C GLU A 5 -16.67 -13.40 15.13
N THR A 6 -15.84 -14.42 15.40
CA THR A 6 -14.49 -14.49 14.84
C THR A 6 -14.54 -14.69 13.33
N PHE A 7 -15.45 -15.54 12.85
CA PHE A 7 -15.67 -15.77 11.42
C PHE A 7 -16.15 -14.51 10.70
N GLU A 8 -17.13 -13.80 11.27
CA GLU A 8 -17.63 -12.54 10.70
C GLU A 8 -16.55 -11.47 10.67
N LYS A 9 -15.75 -11.32 11.74
CA LYS A 9 -14.62 -10.38 11.79
C LYS A 9 -13.54 -10.67 10.75
N GLN A 10 -13.36 -11.93 10.36
CA GLN A 10 -12.36 -12.35 9.37
C GLN A 10 -12.91 -12.29 7.92
N GLY A 11 -14.12 -11.79 7.70
CA GLY A 11 -14.72 -11.63 6.36
C GLY A 11 -15.79 -12.67 6.00
N GLY A 12 -16.11 -13.59 6.91
CA GLY A 12 -17.23 -14.52 6.82
C GLY A 12 -17.25 -15.35 5.53
N MET A 13 -18.43 -15.53 4.94
CA MET A 13 -18.58 -16.31 3.70
C MET A 13 -17.81 -15.75 2.51
N ASN A 14 -17.48 -14.45 2.51
CA ASN A 14 -16.68 -13.86 1.44
C ASN A 14 -15.24 -14.38 1.49
N LEU A 15 -14.68 -14.58 2.69
CA LEU A 15 -13.35 -15.18 2.86
C LEU A 15 -13.30 -16.61 2.30
N ILE A 16 -14.31 -17.43 2.59
CA ILE A 16 -14.38 -18.80 2.05
C ILE A 16 -14.46 -18.79 0.52
N LYS A 17 -15.31 -17.93 -0.05
CA LYS A 17 -15.41 -17.76 -1.51
C LYS A 17 -14.09 -17.31 -2.11
N GLN A 18 -13.37 -16.40 -1.44
CA GLN A 18 -12.06 -15.93 -1.87
C GLN A 18 -11.05 -17.07 -1.88
N TYR A 19 -10.95 -17.84 -0.80
CA TYR A 19 -10.06 -19.01 -0.72
C TYR A 19 -10.39 -20.07 -1.76
N ALA A 20 -11.67 -20.33 -2.04
CA ALA A 20 -12.09 -21.25 -3.08
C ALA A 20 -11.63 -20.78 -4.47
N ARG A 21 -11.81 -19.49 -4.78
CA ARG A 21 -11.43 -18.88 -6.07
C ARG A 21 -9.91 -18.84 -6.27
N ALA A 22 -9.15 -18.52 -5.23
CA ALA A 22 -7.69 -18.65 -5.22
C ALA A 22 -7.23 -20.12 -5.21
N GLY A 23 -8.15 -21.07 -4.98
CA GLY A 23 -7.90 -22.51 -4.85
C GLY A 23 -7.02 -22.86 -3.64
N VAL A 24 -7.03 -22.02 -2.60
CA VAL A 24 -6.27 -22.22 -1.36
C VAL A 24 -7.17 -22.70 -0.21
N LEU A 25 -8.46 -22.94 -0.48
CA LEU A 25 -9.42 -23.41 0.51
C LEU A 25 -9.00 -24.71 1.19
N GLY A 26 -8.43 -25.67 0.45
CA GLY A 26 -7.93 -26.91 1.02
C GLY A 26 -6.81 -26.68 2.04
N THR A 27 -5.87 -25.78 1.73
CA THR A 27 -4.81 -25.36 2.66
C THR A 27 -5.41 -24.73 3.91
N ALA A 28 -6.34 -23.79 3.75
CA ALA A 28 -7.00 -23.10 4.86
C ALA A 28 -7.73 -24.09 5.79
N ILE A 29 -8.49 -25.04 5.23
CA ILE A 29 -9.20 -26.07 6.01
C ILE A 29 -8.21 -26.97 6.73
N GLY A 30 -7.16 -27.45 6.04
CA GLY A 30 -6.15 -28.31 6.64
C GLY A 30 -5.47 -27.66 7.83
N GLU A 31 -5.01 -26.42 7.70
CA GLU A 31 -4.35 -25.69 8.79
C GLU A 31 -5.29 -25.35 9.93
N PHE A 32 -6.54 -24.99 9.63
CA PHE A 32 -7.55 -24.76 10.65
C PHE A 32 -7.82 -26.02 11.49
N LEU A 33 -7.88 -27.20 10.83
CA LEU A 33 -8.06 -28.48 11.52
C LEU A 33 -6.84 -28.86 12.38
N LEU A 34 -5.62 -28.52 11.93
CA LEU A 34 -4.38 -28.85 12.64
C LEU A 34 -4.08 -27.93 13.82
N LEU A 35 -4.26 -26.61 13.66
CA LEU A 35 -3.82 -25.60 14.63
C LEU A 35 -4.99 -24.96 15.42
N GLY A 36 -6.23 -25.15 14.96
CA GLY A 36 -7.42 -24.63 15.59
C GLY A 36 -7.63 -23.12 15.37
N LYS A 37 -8.32 -22.48 16.33
CA LYS A 37 -8.89 -21.13 16.20
C LYS A 37 -8.17 -20.04 17.01
N SER A 38 -7.00 -20.33 17.57
CA SER A 38 -6.23 -19.32 18.32
C SER A 38 -5.81 -18.19 17.38
N ARG A 39 -5.60 -16.98 17.91
CA ARG A 39 -5.15 -15.84 17.09
C ARG A 39 -3.84 -16.15 16.35
N ILE A 40 -2.93 -16.86 17.00
CA ILE A 40 -1.65 -17.29 16.41
C ILE A 40 -1.91 -18.29 15.27
N ALA A 41 -2.75 -19.31 15.50
CA ALA A 41 -3.10 -20.29 14.47
C ALA A 41 -3.73 -19.64 13.23
N LEU A 42 -4.66 -18.70 13.43
CA LEU A 42 -5.32 -17.98 12.33
C LEU A 42 -4.36 -17.07 11.55
N GLU A 43 -3.36 -16.48 12.21
CA GLU A 43 -2.33 -15.70 11.50
C GLU A 43 -1.42 -16.63 10.67
N ILE A 44 -1.02 -17.78 11.20
CA ILE A 44 -0.26 -18.80 10.44
C ILE A 44 -1.06 -19.24 9.19
N LEU A 45 -2.35 -19.53 9.37
CA LEU A 45 -3.26 -19.86 8.27
C LEU A 45 -3.31 -18.73 7.22
N ARG A 46 -3.42 -17.48 7.66
CA ARG A 46 -3.41 -16.33 6.75
C ARG A 46 -2.10 -16.26 5.96
N LEU A 47 -0.96 -16.38 6.62
CA LEU A 47 0.35 -16.35 5.97
C LEU A 47 0.52 -17.48 4.95
N SER A 48 0.06 -18.68 5.28
CA SER A 48 0.12 -19.83 4.38
C SER A 48 -0.80 -19.72 3.17
N THR A 49 -2.04 -19.23 3.37
CA THR A 49 -2.96 -18.96 2.26
C THR A 49 -2.41 -17.86 1.34
N GLN A 50 -1.82 -16.80 1.90
CA GLN A 50 -1.12 -15.76 1.14
C GLN A 50 0.07 -16.31 0.36
N LEU A 51 0.90 -17.15 0.97
CA LEU A 51 2.03 -17.82 0.29
C LEU A 51 1.54 -18.68 -0.88
N LYS A 52 0.48 -19.46 -0.69
CA LYS A 52 -0.10 -20.30 -1.75
C LYS A 52 -0.71 -19.47 -2.88
N THR A 53 -1.38 -18.36 -2.56
CA THR A 53 -1.91 -17.44 -3.57
C THR A 53 -0.78 -16.85 -4.40
N LYS A 54 0.28 -16.32 -3.77
CA LYS A 54 1.46 -15.79 -4.45
C LYS A 54 2.12 -16.83 -5.37
N GLN A 55 2.37 -18.04 -4.89
CA GLN A 55 2.96 -19.13 -5.69
C GLN A 55 2.13 -19.45 -6.94
N LYS A 56 0.80 -19.42 -6.83
CA LYS A 56 -0.10 -19.64 -7.97
C LYS A 56 -0.09 -18.48 -8.95
N LEU A 57 -0.11 -17.24 -8.46
CA LEU A 57 -0.01 -16.04 -9.28
C LEU A 57 1.32 -16.05 -10.05
N GLU A 58 2.43 -16.32 -9.37
CA GLU A 58 3.75 -16.42 -9.99
C GLU A 58 3.78 -17.48 -11.07
N LYS A 59 3.30 -18.70 -10.78
CA LYS A 59 3.24 -19.78 -11.79
C LYS A 59 2.38 -19.40 -12.98
N LYS A 60 1.21 -18.79 -12.74
CA LYS A 60 0.23 -18.45 -13.78
C LYS A 60 0.72 -17.33 -14.70
N TYR A 61 1.37 -16.30 -14.14
CA TYR A 61 1.77 -15.10 -14.87
C TYR A 61 3.27 -15.03 -15.18
N ARG A 62 4.02 -16.12 -14.97
CA ARG A 62 5.47 -16.20 -15.26
C ARG A 62 5.82 -15.72 -16.67
N TYR A 63 5.03 -16.11 -17.67
CA TYR A 63 5.25 -15.73 -19.07
C TYR A 63 5.22 -14.21 -19.30
N VAL A 64 4.54 -13.45 -18.43
CA VAL A 64 4.49 -11.99 -18.51
C VAL A 64 5.86 -11.40 -18.20
N LEU A 65 6.51 -11.90 -17.15
CA LEU A 65 7.85 -11.45 -16.76
C LEU A 65 8.91 -11.92 -17.77
N GLU A 66 8.79 -13.13 -18.30
CA GLU A 66 9.66 -13.59 -19.39
C GLU A 66 9.50 -12.72 -20.65
N GLY A 67 8.28 -12.31 -20.97
CA GLY A 67 8.00 -11.38 -22.07
C GLY A 67 8.50 -9.97 -21.80
N PHE A 68 8.42 -9.51 -20.55
CA PHE A 68 8.94 -8.22 -20.10
C PHE A 68 10.47 -8.19 -20.24
N ASP A 69 11.18 -9.21 -19.74
CA ASP A 69 12.65 -9.27 -19.80
C ASP A 69 13.20 -9.18 -21.23
N ARG A 70 12.48 -9.74 -22.22
CA ARG A 70 12.87 -9.67 -23.64
C ARG A 70 12.70 -8.29 -24.26
N LYS A 71 11.86 -7.45 -23.66
CA LYS A 71 11.46 -6.13 -24.19
C LYS A 71 11.98 -4.98 -23.34
N TYR A 72 12.45 -5.25 -22.12
CA TYR A 72 12.93 -4.23 -21.22
C TYR A 72 14.20 -3.61 -21.80
N ASP A 73 14.24 -2.29 -21.74
CA ASP A 73 15.36 -1.49 -22.23
C ASP A 73 16.03 -0.87 -21.00
N ASP A 74 17.19 -1.41 -20.63
CA ASP A 74 17.99 -0.90 -19.50
C ASP A 74 18.58 0.50 -19.78
N SER A 75 18.41 1.06 -21.00
CA SER A 75 18.85 2.43 -21.34
C SER A 75 17.80 3.52 -21.09
N LEU A 76 16.60 3.14 -20.68
CA LEU A 76 15.54 4.10 -20.35
C LEU A 76 16.01 5.11 -19.28
N PRO A 77 15.64 6.39 -19.40
CA PRO A 77 16.08 7.41 -18.46
C PRO A 77 15.44 7.19 -17.09
N HIS A 78 16.24 7.32 -16.04
CA HIS A 78 15.81 7.26 -14.64
C HIS A 78 15.93 8.65 -14.02
N GLU A 79 14.87 9.44 -14.15
CA GLU A 79 14.83 10.83 -13.73
C GLU A 79 14.14 10.98 -12.37
N SER A 80 14.74 11.78 -11.49
CA SER A 80 14.14 12.19 -10.23
C SER A 80 13.09 13.29 -10.47
N SER A 81 12.13 13.40 -9.56
CA SER A 81 11.05 14.37 -9.66
C SER A 81 10.66 14.92 -8.29
N LYS A 82 10.34 16.21 -8.24
CA LYS A 82 9.84 16.88 -7.04
C LYS A 82 8.33 16.70 -6.83
N LYS A 83 7.66 15.92 -7.68
CA LYS A 83 6.22 15.69 -7.57
C LYS A 83 5.88 14.79 -6.39
N VAL A 84 4.81 15.15 -5.68
CA VAL A 84 4.18 14.33 -4.65
C VAL A 84 2.74 14.05 -5.07
N TRP A 85 2.43 12.77 -5.24
CA TRP A 85 1.15 12.29 -5.72
C TRP A 85 0.29 11.84 -4.56
N ILE A 86 -0.89 12.45 -4.42
CA ILE A 86 -1.91 12.04 -3.46
C ILE A 86 -3.21 11.79 -4.24
N CYS A 87 -3.94 10.73 -3.91
CA CYS A 87 -5.21 10.44 -4.56
C CYS A 87 -6.37 10.47 -3.57
N TRP A 88 -7.39 11.25 -3.91
CA TRP A 88 -8.71 11.16 -3.29
C TRP A 88 -9.78 11.42 -4.36
N PHE A 89 -10.41 10.35 -4.85
CA PHE A 89 -11.24 10.39 -6.05
C PHE A 89 -12.41 11.39 -5.98
N GLN A 90 -12.93 11.64 -4.78
CA GLN A 90 -14.04 12.56 -4.51
C GLN A 90 -13.61 14.03 -4.34
N GLY A 91 -12.30 14.32 -4.39
CA GLY A 91 -11.75 15.65 -4.09
C GLY A 91 -11.57 15.90 -2.58
N MET A 92 -10.56 16.69 -2.23
CA MET A 92 -10.16 16.89 -0.82
C MET A 92 -11.24 17.59 0.01
N GLU A 93 -12.08 18.42 -0.62
CA GLU A 93 -13.22 19.07 0.04
C GLU A 93 -14.21 18.07 0.67
N GLN A 94 -14.38 16.91 0.03
CA GLN A 94 -15.27 15.84 0.50
C GLN A 94 -14.55 14.79 1.35
N ALA A 95 -13.26 14.97 1.62
CA ALA A 95 -12.50 14.04 2.43
C ALA A 95 -12.86 14.17 3.93
N PRO A 96 -12.76 13.08 4.70
CA PRO A 96 -12.86 13.13 6.16
C PRO A 96 -11.84 14.11 6.76
N GLU A 97 -12.17 14.69 7.92
CA GLU A 97 -11.33 15.72 8.55
C GLU A 97 -9.88 15.27 8.75
N LEU A 98 -9.66 14.03 9.22
CA LEU A 98 -8.30 13.49 9.36
C LEU A 98 -7.54 13.45 8.04
N VAL A 99 -8.21 13.15 6.93
CA VAL A 99 -7.58 13.10 5.59
C VAL A 99 -7.20 14.51 5.14
N LYS A 100 -8.06 15.51 5.41
CA LYS A 100 -7.74 16.92 5.16
C LYS A 100 -6.51 17.37 5.95
N LYS A 101 -6.45 17.01 7.24
CA LYS A 101 -5.28 17.31 8.10
C LYS A 101 -4.00 16.59 7.67
N CYS A 102 -4.11 15.35 7.20
CA CYS A 102 -2.99 14.66 6.58
C CYS A 102 -2.49 15.42 5.34
N TYR A 103 -3.39 15.79 4.43
CA TYR A 103 -3.06 16.56 3.24
C TYR A 103 -2.43 17.92 3.57
N GLU A 104 -3.00 18.66 4.53
CA GLU A 104 -2.45 19.92 5.03
C GLU A 104 -1.01 19.75 5.55
N SER A 105 -0.76 18.70 6.34
CA SER A 105 0.59 18.39 6.83
C SER A 105 1.61 18.10 5.73
N ILE A 106 1.17 17.55 4.59
CA ILE A 106 2.05 17.37 3.44
C ILE A 106 2.38 18.72 2.81
N ASN A 107 1.37 19.57 2.59
CA ASN A 107 1.56 20.88 1.95
C ASN A 107 2.44 21.82 2.77
N VAL A 108 2.28 21.81 4.10
CA VAL A 108 3.08 22.65 5.01
C VAL A 108 4.53 22.18 5.07
N ASN A 109 4.75 20.87 5.21
CA ASN A 109 6.09 20.36 5.47
C ASN A 109 6.93 20.10 4.21
N LEU A 110 6.29 19.80 3.08
CA LEU A 110 6.97 19.53 1.80
C LEU A 110 6.85 20.73 0.86
N SER A 111 7.21 21.92 1.36
CA SER A 111 6.97 23.21 0.69
C SER A 111 7.76 23.38 -0.62
N ASP A 112 8.87 22.66 -0.79
CA ASP A 112 9.71 22.75 -1.99
C ASP A 112 9.31 21.72 -3.06
N ARG A 113 8.18 21.04 -2.87
CA ARG A 113 7.64 20.00 -3.74
C ARG A 113 6.33 20.41 -4.40
N GLU A 114 6.10 19.82 -5.57
CA GLU A 114 4.86 19.99 -6.33
C GLU A 114 3.84 18.95 -5.83
N ILE A 115 2.96 19.35 -4.92
CA ILE A 115 1.91 18.47 -4.38
C ILE A 115 0.72 18.43 -5.35
N ILE A 116 0.43 17.24 -5.88
CA ILE A 116 -0.61 17.02 -6.89
C ILE A 116 -1.68 16.08 -6.33
N LEU A 117 -2.89 16.62 -6.17
CA LEU A 117 -4.07 15.84 -5.82
C LEU A 117 -4.73 15.27 -7.08
N ILE A 118 -4.78 13.95 -7.17
CA ILE A 118 -5.52 13.22 -8.18
C ILE A 118 -6.96 12.96 -7.72
N THR A 119 -7.91 13.35 -8.55
CA THR A 119 -9.34 13.14 -8.39
C THR A 119 -9.91 12.41 -9.61
N SER A 120 -11.17 11.99 -9.55
CA SER A 120 -11.83 11.35 -10.70
C SER A 120 -11.92 12.27 -11.93
N GLU A 121 -11.94 13.59 -11.69
CA GLU A 121 -12.10 14.62 -12.71
C GLU A 121 -10.80 14.90 -13.46
N ASN A 122 -9.66 14.93 -12.75
CA ASN A 122 -8.37 15.29 -13.34
C ASN A 122 -7.47 14.09 -13.69
N MET A 123 -7.76 12.87 -13.21
CA MET A 123 -6.90 11.69 -13.39
C MET A 123 -6.46 11.47 -14.85
N LYS A 124 -7.36 11.71 -15.81
CA LYS A 124 -7.09 11.53 -17.25
C LYS A 124 -6.05 12.50 -17.81
N GLN A 125 -5.77 13.61 -17.13
CA GLN A 125 -4.71 14.55 -17.53
C GLN A 125 -3.32 13.93 -17.34
N TYR A 126 -3.19 12.97 -16.42
CA TYR A 126 -1.92 12.35 -16.05
C TYR A 126 -1.78 10.93 -16.61
N VAL A 127 -2.83 10.13 -16.50
CA VAL A 127 -2.80 8.68 -16.78
C VAL A 127 -3.91 8.29 -17.75
N GLN A 128 -3.54 7.48 -18.74
CA GLN A 128 -4.45 6.90 -19.74
C GLN A 128 -4.43 5.39 -19.60
N PHE A 129 -5.38 4.84 -18.85
CA PHE A 129 -5.48 3.40 -18.67
C PHE A 129 -6.05 2.71 -19.92
N PRO A 130 -5.66 1.45 -20.18
CA PRO A 130 -6.33 0.61 -21.16
C PRO A 130 -7.84 0.55 -20.94
N GLU A 131 -8.61 0.47 -22.04
CA GLU A 131 -10.07 0.54 -22.00
C GLU A 131 -10.70 -0.53 -21.09
N TYR A 132 -10.15 -1.76 -21.09
CA TYR A 132 -10.64 -2.85 -20.26
C TYR A 132 -10.51 -2.56 -18.75
N ILE A 133 -9.52 -1.78 -18.33
CA ILE A 133 -9.35 -1.36 -16.92
C ILE A 133 -10.44 -0.33 -16.59
N MET A 134 -10.61 0.68 -17.45
CA MET A 134 -11.62 1.71 -17.26
C MET A 134 -13.04 1.14 -17.24
N ASN A 135 -13.34 0.19 -18.13
CA ASN A 135 -14.64 -0.46 -18.20
C ASN A 135 -14.90 -1.31 -16.94
N LYS A 136 -13.88 -2.00 -16.41
CA LYS A 136 -13.98 -2.77 -15.16
C LYS A 136 -14.10 -1.88 -13.92
N TRP A 137 -13.47 -0.72 -13.91
CA TRP A 137 -13.62 0.24 -12.80
C TRP A 137 -15.02 0.84 -12.79
N LYS A 138 -15.51 1.31 -13.95
CA LYS A 138 -16.87 1.86 -14.07
C LYS A 138 -17.97 0.86 -13.71
N SER A 139 -17.75 -0.43 -13.98
CA SER A 139 -18.70 -1.48 -13.60
C SER A 139 -18.55 -1.99 -12.16
N GLY A 140 -17.59 -1.45 -11.39
CA GLY A 140 -17.33 -1.83 -10.00
C GLY A 140 -16.55 -3.12 -9.81
N VAL A 141 -16.08 -3.75 -10.89
CA VAL A 141 -15.22 -4.95 -10.84
C VAL A 141 -13.83 -4.61 -10.29
N ILE A 142 -13.27 -3.48 -10.73
CA ILE A 142 -12.10 -2.85 -10.11
C ILE A 142 -12.63 -1.84 -9.10
N THR A 143 -12.24 -1.96 -7.83
CA THR A 143 -12.61 -0.98 -6.81
C THR A 143 -11.70 0.24 -6.89
N ASN A 144 -12.11 1.35 -6.26
CA ASN A 144 -11.25 2.54 -6.14
C ASN A 144 -9.86 2.20 -5.58
N THR A 145 -9.78 1.37 -4.53
CA THR A 145 -8.50 0.93 -3.95
C THR A 145 -7.57 0.32 -5.00
N HIS A 146 -8.08 -0.58 -5.83
CA HIS A 146 -7.25 -1.26 -6.82
C HIS A 146 -6.97 -0.41 -8.06
N LEU A 147 -7.87 0.52 -8.42
CA LEU A 147 -7.51 1.51 -9.44
C LEU A 147 -6.39 2.42 -8.92
N THR A 148 -6.42 2.83 -7.65
CA THR A 148 -5.35 3.59 -7.01
C THR A 148 -4.02 2.83 -7.02
N ASP A 149 -4.05 1.51 -6.90
CA ASP A 149 -2.86 0.67 -7.06
C ASP A 149 -2.24 0.78 -8.47
N LEU A 150 -3.06 0.79 -9.51
CA LEU A 150 -2.59 0.98 -10.89
C LEU A 150 -2.14 2.42 -11.13
N LEU A 151 -2.86 3.39 -10.57
CA LEU A 151 -2.58 4.82 -10.68
C LEU A 151 -1.20 5.15 -10.10
N ARG A 152 -0.85 4.61 -8.93
CA ARG A 152 0.49 4.89 -8.36
C ARG A 152 1.61 4.35 -9.23
N LEU A 153 1.43 3.16 -9.82
CA LEU A 153 2.42 2.59 -10.72
C LEU A 153 2.58 3.49 -11.96
N GLU A 154 1.48 3.86 -12.61
CA GLU A 154 1.50 4.73 -13.79
C GLU A 154 2.17 6.08 -13.52
N LEU A 155 1.82 6.72 -12.41
CA LEU A 155 2.39 8.03 -12.04
C LEU A 155 3.89 7.92 -11.75
N LEU A 156 4.31 6.96 -10.94
CA LEU A 156 5.72 6.80 -10.57
C LEU A 156 6.58 6.34 -11.77
N ILE A 157 6.06 5.44 -12.62
CA ILE A 157 6.78 5.02 -13.84
C ILE A 157 6.97 6.21 -14.78
N LYS A 158 5.91 6.99 -15.02
CA LYS A 158 5.91 8.05 -16.03
C LYS A 158 6.59 9.34 -15.57
N TYR A 159 6.47 9.68 -14.28
CA TYR A 159 6.88 10.99 -13.78
C TYR A 159 7.83 10.91 -12.58
N GLY A 160 8.10 9.72 -12.03
CA GLY A 160 8.84 9.56 -10.79
C GLY A 160 8.17 10.28 -9.61
N GLY A 161 9.00 10.60 -8.62
CA GLY A 161 8.60 11.38 -7.44
C GLY A 161 8.11 10.48 -6.30
N LEU A 162 7.24 11.03 -5.46
CA LEU A 162 6.76 10.39 -4.24
C LEU A 162 5.24 10.15 -4.33
N TRP A 163 4.80 8.92 -4.15
CA TRP A 163 3.41 8.58 -3.86
C TRP A 163 3.16 8.59 -2.36
N LEU A 164 2.04 9.20 -1.95
CA LEU A 164 1.51 9.13 -0.59
C LEU A 164 0.02 8.81 -0.63
N ASP A 165 -0.40 7.81 0.14
CA ASP A 165 -1.82 7.64 0.46
C ASP A 165 -2.33 8.88 1.21
N ALA A 166 -3.57 9.29 0.96
CA ALA A 166 -4.14 10.51 1.55
C ALA A 166 -4.27 10.48 3.09
N THR A 167 -4.06 9.33 3.74
CA THR A 167 -4.04 9.21 5.20
C THR A 167 -2.63 9.22 5.81
N VAL A 168 -1.62 9.63 5.05
CA VAL A 168 -0.26 9.81 5.56
C VAL A 168 -0.11 11.22 6.12
N PHE A 169 0.22 11.30 7.41
CA PHE A 169 0.56 12.53 8.11
C PHE A 169 2.07 12.73 8.08
N CYS A 170 2.55 13.92 7.69
CA CYS A 170 3.96 14.29 7.76
C CYS A 170 4.19 15.16 9.01
N SER A 171 5.20 14.83 9.81
CA SER A 171 5.47 15.50 11.08
C SER A 171 6.76 16.31 11.11
N GLU A 172 7.48 16.38 10.00
CA GLU A 172 8.80 17.00 9.90
C GLU A 172 8.91 17.81 8.61
N GLN A 173 9.65 18.92 8.64
CA GLN A 173 9.91 19.72 7.44
C GLN A 173 10.80 18.95 6.48
N GLU A 174 10.69 19.24 5.18
CA GLU A 174 11.43 18.56 4.12
C GLU A 174 12.95 18.53 4.36
N CYS A 175 13.54 19.60 4.91
CA CYS A 175 14.97 19.68 5.21
C CYS A 175 15.45 18.70 6.29
N ASP A 176 14.55 18.22 7.15
CA ASP A 176 14.85 17.26 8.22
C ASP A 176 14.59 15.81 7.76
N ILE A 177 13.91 15.61 6.63
CA ILE A 177 13.57 14.29 6.11
C ILE A 177 14.76 13.69 5.34
N PRO A 178 15.17 12.45 5.65
CA PRO A 178 16.26 11.80 4.92
C PRO A 178 16.02 11.70 3.40
N GLU A 179 17.02 12.12 2.62
CA GLU A 179 16.92 12.25 1.15
C GLU A 179 16.51 10.97 0.42
N TYR A 180 16.77 9.78 0.98
CA TYR A 180 16.36 8.51 0.37
C TYR A 180 14.83 8.36 0.25
N PHE A 181 14.03 9.10 1.03
CA PHE A 181 12.58 9.13 0.85
C PHE A 181 12.19 9.74 -0.49
N PHE A 182 13.04 10.57 -1.08
CA PHE A 182 12.73 11.38 -2.25
C PHE A 182 13.55 11.02 -3.48
N ASN A 183 14.80 10.61 -3.30
CA ASN A 183 15.77 10.46 -4.40
C ASN A 183 16.37 9.04 -4.51
N SER A 184 15.62 8.03 -4.05
CA SER A 184 15.98 6.63 -4.31
C SER A 184 15.57 6.20 -5.72
N GLU A 185 16.31 5.26 -6.33
CA GLU A 185 15.84 4.55 -7.54
C GLU A 185 14.44 3.95 -7.32
N LEU A 186 14.25 3.38 -6.14
CA LEU A 186 12.98 2.92 -5.60
C LEU A 186 13.06 2.88 -4.08
N PHE A 187 12.05 3.41 -3.41
CA PHE A 187 11.88 3.31 -1.97
C PHE A 187 10.43 2.97 -1.62
N PHE A 188 10.28 2.15 -0.58
CA PHE A 188 9.02 1.86 0.09
C PHE A 188 9.33 1.24 1.45
N TYR A 189 8.35 1.29 2.35
CA TYR A 189 8.45 0.60 3.63
C TYR A 189 8.33 -0.92 3.46
N GLN A 190 9.08 -1.68 4.25
CA GLN A 190 9.17 -3.13 4.16
C GLN A 190 9.13 -3.79 5.55
N SER A 191 8.75 -5.06 5.62
CA SER A 191 8.92 -5.83 6.86
C SER A 191 10.38 -6.29 7.00
N LEU A 192 11.01 -5.96 8.12
CA LEU A 192 12.37 -6.39 8.42
C LEU A 192 12.41 -7.72 9.21
N LYS A 193 13.60 -8.32 9.30
CA LYS A 193 13.81 -9.52 10.14
C LYS A 193 13.59 -9.18 11.63
N PRO A 194 13.08 -10.12 12.44
CA PRO A 194 12.73 -11.50 12.08
C PRO A 194 11.36 -11.66 11.42
N GLY A 195 10.47 -10.65 11.51
CA GLY A 195 9.09 -10.75 11.03
C GLY A 195 8.95 -10.97 9.51
N ARG A 196 9.97 -10.62 8.73
CA ARG A 196 10.04 -10.85 7.28
C ARG A 196 9.95 -12.34 6.89
N ASP A 197 10.64 -13.22 7.61
CA ASP A 197 10.91 -14.59 7.13
C ASP A 197 9.63 -15.46 7.06
N GLY A 198 8.57 -15.05 7.76
CA GLY A 198 7.25 -15.70 7.69
C GLY A 198 6.27 -15.10 6.68
N LYS A 199 6.63 -14.03 5.95
CA LYS A 199 5.69 -13.28 5.09
C LYS A 199 5.97 -13.47 3.61
N SER A 200 4.93 -13.81 2.84
CA SER A 200 5.00 -13.87 1.38
C SER A 200 4.97 -12.49 0.70
N THR A 201 4.31 -11.53 1.35
CA THR A 201 4.28 -10.11 1.00
C THR A 201 4.92 -9.29 2.12
N TYR A 202 5.93 -8.50 1.76
CA TYR A 202 6.80 -7.84 2.74
C TYR A 202 7.00 -6.36 2.46
N ILE A 203 6.18 -5.77 1.59
CA ILE A 203 6.23 -4.36 1.21
C ILE A 203 5.01 -3.61 1.72
N SER A 204 5.06 -2.28 1.67
CA SER A 204 3.91 -1.42 1.92
C SER A 204 3.88 -0.33 0.86
N SER A 205 2.77 -0.28 0.11
CA SER A 205 2.63 0.59 -1.05
C SER A 205 1.97 1.94 -0.76
N TRP A 206 1.71 2.26 0.51
CA TRP A 206 1.06 3.51 0.92
C TRP A 206 2.00 4.73 0.89
N LEU A 207 3.32 4.49 0.85
CA LEU A 207 4.34 5.48 0.52
C LEU A 207 5.37 4.80 -0.35
N MET A 208 5.61 5.36 -1.53
CA MET A 208 6.62 4.86 -2.47
C MET A 208 7.26 6.03 -3.19
N SER A 209 8.58 6.04 -3.35
CA SER A 209 9.22 6.94 -4.30
C SER A 209 10.04 6.17 -5.32
N ALA A 210 10.17 6.74 -6.50
CA ALA A 210 10.96 6.14 -7.56
C ALA A 210 11.41 7.21 -8.55
N LYS A 211 12.48 6.87 -9.28
CA LYS A 211 12.77 7.53 -10.54
C LYS A 211 11.90 6.95 -11.66
N THR A 212 11.78 7.70 -12.75
CA THR A 212 11.03 7.25 -13.94
C THR A 212 11.56 5.92 -14.47
N ASN A 213 10.70 5.16 -15.15
CA ASN A 213 11.04 3.88 -15.81
C ASN A 213 11.65 2.80 -14.90
N ASN A 214 11.44 2.87 -13.58
CA ASN A 214 11.95 1.87 -12.66
C ASN A 214 11.47 0.45 -13.04
N LYS A 215 12.44 -0.47 -13.23
CA LYS A 215 12.22 -1.85 -13.67
C LYS A 215 11.18 -2.62 -12.85
N VAL A 216 11.25 -2.51 -11.52
CA VAL A 216 10.35 -3.23 -10.59
C VAL A 216 8.93 -2.71 -10.75
N LEU A 217 8.74 -1.39 -10.85
CA LEU A 217 7.42 -0.81 -11.05
C LEU A 217 6.83 -1.21 -12.40
N MET A 218 7.62 -1.14 -13.48
CA MET A 218 7.18 -1.51 -14.83
C MET A 218 6.78 -2.98 -14.91
N ALA A 219 7.61 -3.89 -14.41
CA ALA A 219 7.29 -5.33 -14.37
C ALA A 219 6.03 -5.62 -13.54
N THR A 220 5.87 -4.94 -12.40
CA THR A 220 4.67 -5.08 -11.55
C THR A 220 3.42 -4.58 -12.29
N ARG A 221 3.52 -3.46 -13.02
CA ARG A 221 2.42 -2.97 -13.86
C ARG A 221 2.01 -3.98 -14.92
N GLU A 222 2.95 -4.58 -15.64
CA GLU A 222 2.63 -5.58 -16.66
C GLU A 222 1.86 -6.78 -16.07
N LEU A 223 2.25 -7.26 -14.88
CA LEU A 223 1.50 -8.30 -14.16
C LEU A 223 0.09 -7.86 -13.80
N CYS A 224 -0.06 -6.66 -13.22
CA CYS A 224 -1.37 -6.11 -12.87
C CYS A 224 -2.26 -5.93 -14.11
N TYR A 225 -1.69 -5.46 -15.22
CA TYR A 225 -2.40 -5.25 -16.48
C TYR A 225 -2.84 -6.57 -17.10
N GLU A 226 -1.97 -7.57 -17.15
CA GLU A 226 -2.33 -8.89 -17.68
C GLU A 226 -3.37 -9.59 -16.80
N TYR A 227 -3.25 -9.45 -15.46
CA TYR A 227 -4.27 -9.91 -14.53
C TYR A 227 -5.63 -9.30 -14.86
N TRP A 228 -5.71 -7.97 -14.90
CA TRP A 228 -6.97 -7.28 -15.16
C TRP A 228 -7.44 -7.40 -16.60
N LYS A 229 -6.60 -7.86 -17.54
CA LYS A 229 -7.05 -8.20 -18.89
C LYS A 229 -7.86 -9.49 -18.88
N ARG A 230 -7.40 -10.49 -18.15
CA ARG A 230 -7.98 -11.85 -18.13
C ARG A 230 -9.06 -12.04 -17.06
N GLU A 231 -8.81 -11.56 -15.85
CA GLU A 231 -9.65 -11.84 -14.70
C GLU A 231 -10.86 -10.93 -14.66
N LYS A 232 -12.00 -11.51 -14.24
CA LYS A 232 -13.30 -10.81 -14.13
C LYS A 232 -13.63 -10.38 -12.71
N GLN A 233 -12.76 -10.71 -11.76
CA GLN A 233 -12.95 -10.43 -10.34
C GLN A 233 -11.60 -10.38 -9.63
N MET A 234 -11.59 -9.81 -8.44
CA MET A 234 -10.40 -9.84 -7.60
C MET A 234 -10.20 -11.19 -6.91
N LEU A 235 -8.97 -11.72 -6.98
CA LEU A 235 -8.55 -12.94 -6.30
C LEU A 235 -8.00 -12.64 -4.91
N ASP A 236 -7.15 -11.63 -4.79
CA ASP A 236 -6.57 -11.18 -3.53
C ASP A 236 -6.72 -9.68 -3.36
N TYR A 237 -7.11 -9.23 -2.17
CA TYR A 237 -7.14 -7.80 -1.83
C TYR A 237 -5.73 -7.19 -1.89
N PHE A 238 -4.69 -7.99 -1.64
CA PHE A 238 -3.30 -7.57 -1.68
C PHE A 238 -2.61 -7.86 -3.02
N LEU A 239 -3.38 -7.97 -4.12
CA LEU A 239 -2.85 -8.34 -5.45
C LEU A 239 -1.61 -7.55 -5.87
N LEU A 240 -1.58 -6.24 -5.64
CA LEU A 240 -0.40 -5.44 -5.93
C LEU A 240 0.82 -5.94 -5.15
N HIS A 241 0.66 -6.19 -3.85
CA HIS A 241 1.75 -6.62 -2.97
C HIS A 241 2.24 -8.02 -3.34
N ASP A 242 1.34 -8.91 -3.77
CA ASP A 242 1.71 -10.23 -4.28
C ASP A 242 2.60 -10.10 -5.52
N PHE A 243 2.16 -9.34 -6.53
CA PHE A 243 2.94 -9.14 -7.74
C PHE A 243 4.24 -8.38 -7.50
N PHE A 244 4.22 -7.36 -6.64
CA PHE A 244 5.42 -6.63 -6.26
C PHE A 244 6.46 -7.56 -5.63
N SER A 245 6.02 -8.43 -4.72
CA SER A 245 6.90 -9.39 -4.05
C SER A 245 7.41 -10.46 -5.02
N ILE A 246 6.60 -10.90 -5.99
CA ILE A 246 7.04 -11.81 -7.07
C ILE A 246 8.14 -11.15 -7.92
N VAL A 247 7.97 -9.87 -8.24
CA VAL A 247 8.93 -9.10 -9.04
C VAL A 247 10.25 -8.89 -8.28
N LEU A 248 10.19 -8.54 -6.99
CA LEU A 248 11.38 -8.39 -6.16
C LEU A 248 12.16 -9.71 -5.99
N ASP A 249 11.45 -10.83 -5.83
CA ASP A 249 12.08 -12.14 -5.76
C ASP A 249 12.76 -12.54 -7.09
N ARG A 250 12.22 -12.08 -8.23
CA ARG A 250 12.82 -12.27 -9.56
C ARG A 250 14.05 -11.38 -9.79
N TYR A 251 14.04 -10.16 -9.28
CA TYR A 251 15.12 -9.17 -9.47
C TYR A 251 15.83 -8.83 -8.16
N PRO A 252 16.61 -9.76 -7.58
CA PRO A 252 17.26 -9.57 -6.28
C PRO A 252 18.26 -8.41 -6.28
N GLU A 253 18.87 -8.07 -7.41
CA GLU A 253 19.77 -6.92 -7.51
C GLU A 253 19.04 -5.58 -7.41
N GLU A 254 17.81 -5.49 -7.93
CA GLU A 254 16.97 -4.30 -7.71
C GLU A 254 16.51 -4.22 -6.26
N TRP A 255 16.16 -5.36 -5.66
CA TRP A 255 15.78 -5.42 -4.26
C TRP A 255 16.89 -4.91 -3.31
N LYS A 256 18.14 -5.31 -3.55
CA LYS A 256 19.29 -4.90 -2.73
C LYS A 256 19.54 -3.39 -2.72
N LYS A 257 19.07 -2.66 -3.73
CA LYS A 257 19.20 -1.20 -3.81
C LYS A 257 18.20 -0.45 -2.93
N VAL A 258 17.12 -1.10 -2.50
CA VAL A 258 16.07 -0.46 -1.69
C VAL A 258 16.55 -0.25 -0.26
N VAL A 259 16.55 0.99 0.20
CA VAL A 259 16.92 1.33 1.58
C VAL A 259 16.00 0.63 2.59
N PRO A 260 16.54 -0.11 3.58
CA PRO A 260 15.73 -0.84 4.54
C PRO A 260 15.06 0.10 5.55
N ARG A 261 13.73 0.17 5.51
CA ARG A 261 12.90 0.84 6.53
C ARG A 261 11.69 -0.01 6.90
N ASP A 262 11.52 -0.20 8.21
CA ASP A 262 10.46 -1.05 8.75
C ASP A 262 9.07 -0.43 8.58
N ASN A 263 8.09 -1.25 8.21
CA ASN A 263 6.72 -0.81 7.95
C ASN A 263 5.80 -0.82 9.18
N ALA A 264 6.24 -1.27 10.35
CA ALA A 264 5.44 -1.22 11.57
C ALA A 264 5.52 0.16 12.25
N THR A 265 6.70 0.81 12.23
CA THR A 265 6.89 2.09 12.94
C THR A 265 5.96 3.22 12.50
N PRO A 266 5.61 3.37 11.20
CA PRO A 266 4.66 4.40 10.76
C PRO A 266 3.24 4.23 11.29
N HIS A 267 2.91 3.06 11.86
CA HIS A 267 1.59 2.78 12.43
C HIS A 267 1.50 3.04 13.94
N ILE A 268 2.60 3.41 14.62
CA ILE A 268 2.60 3.61 16.07
C ILE A 268 1.62 4.74 16.46
N LEU A 269 1.64 5.87 15.75
CA LEU A 269 0.70 6.97 16.00
C LEU A 269 -0.76 6.55 15.83
N LEU A 270 -1.06 5.75 14.79
CA LEU A 270 -2.40 5.23 14.54
C LEU A 270 -2.90 4.37 15.70
N LEU A 271 -2.04 3.48 16.24
CA LEU A 271 -2.41 2.59 17.33
C LEU A 271 -2.65 3.31 18.66
N ARG A 272 -2.11 4.54 18.80
CA ARG A 272 -2.21 5.38 19.99
C ARG A 272 -3.06 6.63 19.77
N LEU A 273 -3.78 6.70 18.65
CA LEU A 273 -4.43 7.94 18.19
C LEU A 273 -5.42 8.49 19.23
N PHE A 274 -6.07 7.62 20.00
CA PHE A 274 -7.06 8.00 21.02
C PHE A 274 -6.56 7.84 22.47
N ASP A 275 -5.26 7.58 22.66
CA ASP A 275 -4.61 7.68 23.97
C ASP A 275 -4.49 9.16 24.36
N LEU A 276 -4.40 9.43 25.67
CA LEU A 276 -4.05 10.76 26.17
C LEU A 276 -2.71 11.22 25.59
N TYR A 277 -2.67 12.48 25.18
CA TYR A 277 -1.49 13.09 24.60
C TYR A 277 -0.37 13.17 25.64
N ASP A 278 0.80 12.72 25.22
CA ASP A 278 2.02 12.78 25.99
C ASP A 278 3.13 13.28 25.06
N GLY A 279 3.73 14.42 25.42
CA GLY A 279 4.70 15.11 24.59
C GLY A 279 6.01 14.36 24.41
N ASP A 280 6.44 13.56 25.38
CA ASP A 280 7.68 12.78 25.28
C ASP A 280 7.47 11.53 24.43
N ASN A 281 6.31 10.88 24.59
CA ASN A 281 5.83 9.85 23.68
C ASN A 281 5.71 10.39 22.24
N TRP A 282 5.19 11.60 22.05
CA TRP A 282 5.11 12.20 20.72
C TRP A 282 6.48 12.39 20.08
N LYS A 283 7.44 12.95 20.81
CA LYS A 283 8.83 13.10 20.34
C LYS A 283 9.44 11.75 19.95
N ALA A 284 9.22 10.71 20.77
CA ALA A 284 9.72 9.37 20.48
C ALA A 284 9.10 8.77 19.20
N ILE A 285 7.79 8.97 18.98
CA ILE A 285 7.09 8.51 17.77
C ILE A 285 7.62 9.25 16.53
N LYS A 286 7.74 10.58 16.58
CA LYS A 286 8.33 11.37 15.48
C LYS A 286 9.73 10.91 15.12
N GLY A 287 10.58 10.68 16.14
CA GLY A 287 11.95 10.21 15.93
C GLY A 287 12.08 8.85 15.23
N GLN A 288 11.00 8.06 15.12
CA GLN A 288 11.02 6.81 14.33
C GLN A 288 10.86 7.06 12.83
N THR A 289 10.05 8.03 12.44
CA THR A 289 9.70 8.30 11.03
C THR A 289 9.01 9.67 10.88
N PRO A 290 9.31 10.41 9.79
CA PRO A 290 8.60 11.65 9.46
C PRO A 290 7.17 11.40 8.94
N PHE A 291 6.92 10.22 8.35
CA PHE A 291 5.64 9.86 7.74
C PHE A 291 4.90 8.83 8.60
N HIS A 292 3.65 9.15 8.97
CA HIS A 292 2.80 8.34 9.83
C HIS A 292 1.57 7.87 9.06
N LYS A 293 1.39 6.55 8.90
CA LYS A 293 0.25 5.99 8.17
C LYS A 293 -0.95 5.82 9.10
N LEU A 294 -1.95 6.67 8.91
CA LEU A 294 -3.18 6.69 9.69
C LEU A 294 -4.35 6.01 8.96
N SER A 295 -5.50 5.98 9.63
CA SER A 295 -6.81 5.59 9.11
C SER A 295 -7.81 6.68 9.48
N TYR A 296 -8.98 6.70 8.85
CA TYR A 296 -10.12 7.53 9.27
C TYR A 296 -11.35 6.67 9.62
N LYS A 297 -11.20 5.34 9.56
CA LYS A 297 -12.28 4.38 9.81
C LYS A 297 -12.33 4.03 11.30
N PHE A 298 -12.85 4.96 12.11
CA PHE A 298 -12.93 4.82 13.55
C PHE A 298 -14.38 4.79 14.06
N ASN A 299 -14.52 4.44 15.34
CA ASN A 299 -15.78 4.63 16.06
C ASN A 299 -15.90 6.09 16.49
N LYS A 300 -17.04 6.74 16.20
CA LYS A 300 -17.31 8.15 16.54
C LYS A 300 -17.14 8.46 18.04
N ILE A 301 -17.34 7.48 18.91
CA ILE A 301 -17.15 7.64 20.36
C ILE A 301 -15.70 7.96 20.70
N GLU A 302 -14.74 7.32 20.01
CA GLU A 302 -13.31 7.54 20.25
C GLU A 302 -12.88 8.96 19.85
N GLU A 303 -13.47 9.52 18.80
CA GLU A 303 -13.20 10.87 18.30
C GLU A 303 -13.64 11.99 19.26
N GLN A 304 -14.52 11.68 20.20
CA GLN A 304 -15.02 12.64 21.20
C GLN A 304 -14.11 12.75 22.43
N LYS A 305 -13.16 11.81 22.61
CA LYS A 305 -12.19 11.86 23.72
C LYS A 305 -11.34 13.11 23.62
N GLN A 306 -11.24 13.83 24.72
CA GLN A 306 -10.44 15.05 24.84
C GLN A 306 -8.98 14.72 25.15
N ASP A 307 -8.10 15.68 24.86
CA ASP A 307 -6.67 15.62 25.16
C ASP A 307 -5.96 14.38 24.60
N THR A 308 -6.43 13.86 23.47
CA THR A 308 -5.83 12.72 22.79
C THR A 308 -4.78 13.12 21.75
N PHE A 309 -3.95 12.18 21.29
CA PHE A 309 -3.10 12.41 20.11
C PHE A 309 -3.91 12.89 18.90
N TYR A 310 -5.11 12.36 18.68
CA TYR A 310 -6.01 12.79 17.61
C TYR A 310 -6.33 14.28 17.71
N LYS A 311 -6.79 14.74 18.88
CA LYS A 311 -7.18 16.13 19.09
C LYS A 311 -5.97 17.07 19.08
N THR A 312 -4.86 16.65 19.68
CA THR A 312 -3.71 17.53 19.94
C THR A 312 -2.70 17.55 18.80
N VAL A 313 -2.45 16.42 18.14
CA VAL A 313 -1.45 16.31 17.07
C VAL A 313 -2.08 16.43 15.68
N ILE A 314 -3.25 15.83 15.45
CA ILE A 314 -3.85 15.80 14.11
C ILE A 314 -4.80 16.97 13.87
N LEU A 315 -5.79 17.18 14.74
CA LEU A 315 -6.83 18.19 14.50
C LEU A 315 -6.37 19.63 14.75
N LYS A 316 -5.32 19.83 15.54
CA LYS A 316 -4.70 21.14 15.81
C LYS A 316 -3.49 21.45 14.91
N TYR A 317 -3.13 20.53 14.01
CA TYR A 317 -2.13 20.80 12.98
C TYR A 317 -2.63 21.91 12.06
#